data_AF-A0A4Q1F8S8-F1
#
_entry.id   AF-A0A4Q1F8S8-F1
#
_cell.length_a   1.000
_cell.length_b   1.000
_cell.length_c   1.000
_cell.angle_alpha   90.00
_cell.angle_beta   90.00
_cell.angle_gamma   90.00
#
_symmetry.space_group_name_H-M   'P 1'
#
loop_
_entity.id
_entity.type
_entity.pdbx_description
1 polymer ?
#
loop_
_entity_poly.entity_id
_entity_poly.type
_entity_poly.pdbx_seq_one_letter_code
_entity_poly.pdbx_strand_id
1 'polypeptide(L)'
;MEKAIRLKVKKDLGPREQVNIIKLKGSLISRGYTESIHISDQDEEFHINTFETSGEQSNEVQEFIAAFISRENLSEALSFK
;
A
#
# COMPACT_ATOMS: atom_id res chain seq x y z
N MET A 1 -2.77 -12.12 16.83
CA MET A 1 -1.62 -12.08 15.91
C MET A 1 -1.91 -10.97 14.92
N GLU A 2 -1.20 -9.86 15.00
CA GLU A 2 -1.31 -8.77 14.04
C GLU A 2 -0.81 -9.27 12.68
N LYS A 3 -1.55 -8.97 11.61
CA LYS A 3 -1.14 -9.32 10.25
C LYS A 3 -0.61 -8.05 9.60
N ALA A 4 0.58 -8.16 9.03
CA ALA A 4 1.18 -7.07 8.28
C ALA A 4 0.90 -7.26 6.79
N ILE A 5 0.29 -6.26 6.15
CA ILE A 5 0.17 -6.23 4.69
C ILE A 5 1.42 -5.57 4.13
N ARG A 6 2.01 -6.16 3.09
CA ARG A 6 3.22 -5.64 2.44
C ARG A 6 2.93 -5.31 0.99
N LEU A 7 3.24 -4.08 0.62
CA LEU A 7 3.13 -3.58 -0.74
C LEU A 7 4.52 -3.23 -1.27
N LYS A 8 4.88 -3.82 -2.40
CA LYS A 8 6.03 -3.44 -3.20
C LYS A 8 5.66 -2.21 -4.01
N VAL A 9 6.45 -1.15 -3.88
CA VAL A 9 6.20 0.15 -4.52
C VAL A 9 7.44 0.56 -5.29
N LYS A 10 7.27 0.92 -6.57
CA LYS A 10 8.35 1.39 -7.43
C LYS A 10 8.91 2.71 -6.90
N LYS A 11 10.22 2.92 -6.97
CA LYS A 11 10.88 4.18 -6.58
C LYS A 11 10.72 5.25 -7.65
N ASP A 12 10.86 4.85 -8.91
CA ASP A 12 10.62 5.73 -10.06
C ASP A 12 9.13 5.75 -10.39
N LEU A 13 8.48 6.84 -9.99
CA LEU A 13 7.04 7.07 -10.09
C LEU A 13 6.78 8.40 -10.79
N GLY A 14 5.87 8.40 -11.76
CA GLY A 14 5.36 9.62 -12.35
C GLY A 14 4.57 10.47 -11.34
N PRO A 15 4.38 11.78 -11.59
CA PRO A 15 3.69 12.68 -10.65
C PRO A 15 2.28 12.21 -10.26
N ARG A 16 1.55 11.59 -11.18
CA ARG A 16 0.20 11.05 -10.92
C ARG A 16 0.24 9.84 -9.99
N GLU A 17 1.18 8.93 -10.19
CA GLU A 17 1.34 7.72 -9.39
C GLU A 17 1.74 8.09 -7.96
N GLN A 18 2.66 9.05 -7.79
CA GLN A 18 3.05 9.56 -6.47
C GLN A 18 1.84 10.10 -5.70
N VAL A 19 1.02 10.96 -6.33
CA VAL A 19 -0.19 11.51 -5.73
C VAL A 19 -1.19 10.41 -5.35
N ASN A 20 -1.37 9.42 -6.23
CA ASN A 20 -2.32 8.33 -5.97
C ASN A 20 -1.83 7.38 -4.87
N ILE A 21 -0.52 7.13 -4.78
CA ILE A 21 0.08 6.37 -3.67
C ILE A 21 -0.07 7.12 -2.35
N ILE A 22 0.10 8.45 -2.33
CA ILE A 22 -0.17 9.28 -1.15
C ILE A 22 -1.65 9.17 -0.73
N LYS A 23 -2.58 9.24 -1.69
CA LYS A 23 -4.02 9.06 -1.43
C LYS A 23 -4.36 7.66 -0.89
N LEU A 24 -3.71 6.62 -1.40
CA LEU A 24 -3.88 5.25 -0.89
C LEU A 24 -3.48 5.19 0.59
N LYS A 25 -2.27 5.65 0.93
CA LYS A 25 -1.77 5.68 2.31
C LYS A 25 -2.68 6.49 3.24
N GLY A 26 -3.10 7.67 2.79
CA GLY A 26 -4.04 8.52 3.54
C GLY A 26 -5.40 7.84 3.77
N SER A 27 -5.92 7.12 2.76
CA SER A 27 -7.19 6.40 2.86
C SER A 27 -7.12 5.23 3.85
N LEU A 28 -5.99 4.52 3.90
CA LEU A 28 -5.76 3.44 4.86
C LEU A 28 -5.77 3.96 6.30
N ILE A 29 -5.11 5.10 6.55
CA ILE A 29 -5.09 5.75 7.86
C ILE A 29 -6.49 6.28 8.23
N SER A 30 -7.16 7.01 7.33
CA SER A 30 -8.45 7.64 7.63
C SER A 30 -9.58 6.63 7.89
N ARG A 31 -9.44 5.40 7.37
CA ARG A 31 -10.38 4.30 7.58
C ARG A 31 -10.08 3.48 8.83
N GLY A 32 -8.99 3.77 9.53
CA GLY A 32 -8.56 3.02 10.72
C GLY A 32 -8.00 1.63 10.41
N TYR A 33 -7.60 1.38 9.15
CA TYR A 33 -7.05 0.09 8.74
C TYR A 33 -5.61 -0.12 9.22
N THR A 34 -4.89 0.97 9.48
CA THR A 34 -3.51 0.98 9.96
C THR A 34 -3.24 2.28 10.71
N GLU A 35 -2.42 2.21 11.76
CA GLU A 35 -1.98 3.39 12.52
C GLU A 35 -0.56 3.82 12.13
N SER A 36 0.24 2.88 11.62
CA SER A 36 1.62 3.08 11.24
C SER A 36 1.85 2.58 9.79
N ILE A 37 2.85 3.14 9.11
CA ILE A 37 3.32 2.63 7.81
C ILE A 37 4.85 2.57 7.87
N HIS A 38 5.39 1.36 7.88
CA HIS A 38 6.83 1.17 7.85
C HIS A 38 7.33 1.08 6.41
N ILE A 39 8.33 1.89 6.06
CA ILE A 39 8.94 1.88 4.73
C ILE A 39 10.36 1.34 4.85
N SER A 40 10.63 0.25 4.13
CA SER A 40 11.97 -0.32 4.02
C SER A 40 12.43 -0.37 2.58
N ASP A 41 13.73 -0.15 2.37
CA ASP A 41 14.34 -0.34 1.05
C ASP A 41 14.31 -1.82 0.68
N GLN A 42 14.01 -2.15 -0.58
CA GLN A 42 14.10 -3.52 -1.07
C GLN A 42 15.34 -3.71 -1.94
N ASP A 43 15.45 -2.89 -2.98
CA ASP A 43 16.46 -2.94 -4.02
C ASP A 43 16.48 -1.59 -4.76
N GLU A 44 17.26 -1.46 -5.85
CA GLU A 44 17.39 -0.19 -6.58
C GLU A 44 16.07 0.33 -7.17
N GLU A 45 15.14 -0.56 -7.50
CA GLU A 45 13.90 -0.21 -8.20
C GLU A 45 12.71 -0.06 -7.26
N PHE A 46 12.73 -0.71 -6.09
CA PHE A 46 11.55 -0.82 -5.22
C PHE A 46 11.83 -0.57 -3.74
N HIS A 47 10.79 -0.12 -3.05
CA HIS A 47 10.71 -0.10 -1.58
C HIS A 47 9.46 -0.87 -1.13
N ILE A 48 9.46 -1.35 0.11
CA ILE A 48 8.32 -2.04 0.72
C ILE A 48 7.62 -1.11 1.70
N ASN A 49 6.31 -1.00 1.55
CA ASN A 49 5.43 -0.38 2.53
C ASN A 49 4.75 -1.50 3.30
N THR A 50 4.94 -1.52 4.62
CA THR A 50 4.32 -2.47 5.53
C THR A 50 3.27 -1.73 6.36
N PHE A 51 2.06 -2.28 6.39
CA PHE A 51 0.90 -1.73 7.10
C PHE A 51 0.49 -2.74 8.17
N GLU A 52 0.43 -2.29 9.42
CA GLU A 52 0.00 -3.12 10.54
C GLU A 52 -1.52 -3.05 10.61
N THR A 53 -2.18 -4.20 10.43
CA THR A 53 -3.64 -4.28 10.48
C THR A 53 -4.10 -5.39 11.40
N SER A 54 -5.32 -5.23 11.91
CA SER A 54 -5.96 -6.28 12.69
C SER A 54 -6.22 -7.50 11.81
N GLY A 55 -6.00 -8.70 12.37
CA GLY A 55 -6.18 -9.94 11.61
C GLY A 55 -7.59 -10.14 11.05
N GLU A 56 -8.59 -9.53 11.68
CA GLU A 56 -10.00 -9.55 11.27
C GLU A 56 -10.27 -8.68 10.03
N GLN A 57 -9.57 -7.55 9.89
CA GLN A 57 -9.74 -6.62 8.77
C GLN A 57 -8.80 -6.92 7.59
N SER A 58 -7.80 -7.79 7.76
CA SER A 58 -6.78 -8.06 6.75
C SER A 58 -7.34 -8.34 5.34
N ASN A 59 -8.46 -9.08 5.22
CA ASN A 59 -9.07 -9.36 3.93
C ASN A 59 -9.71 -8.11 3.32
N GLU A 60 -10.48 -7.35 4.10
CA GLU A 60 -11.11 -6.10 3.68
C GLU A 60 -10.06 -5.09 3.19
N VAL A 61 -8.94 -4.97 3.93
CA VAL A 61 -7.84 -4.07 3.57
C VAL A 61 -7.19 -4.50 2.26
N GLN A 62 -6.96 -5.80 2.05
CA GLN A 62 -6.43 -6.31 0.79
C GLN A 62 -7.37 -6.06 -0.38
N GLU A 63 -8.68 -6.29 -0.22
CA GLU A 63 -9.68 -6.00 -1.24
C GLU A 63 -9.74 -4.50 -1.56
N PHE A 64 -9.71 -3.65 -0.54
CA PHE A 64 -9.68 -2.20 -0.71
C PHE A 64 -8.44 -1.77 -1.50
N ILE A 65 -7.25 -2.25 -1.14
CA ILE A 65 -6.00 -1.94 -1.83
C ILE A 65 -6.07 -2.43 -3.28
N ALA A 66 -6.50 -3.66 -3.52
CA ALA A 66 -6.61 -4.23 -4.86
C ALA A 66 -7.56 -3.42 -5.76
N ALA A 67 -8.73 -3.06 -5.23
CA ALA A 67 -9.70 -2.21 -5.92
C ALA A 67 -9.11 -0.82 -6.23
N PHE A 68 -8.37 -0.23 -5.28
CA PHE A 68 -7.71 1.07 -5.48
C PHE A 68 -6.63 1.00 -6.56
N ILE A 69 -5.75 -0.02 -6.53
CA ILE A 69 -4.71 -0.24 -7.54
C ILE A 69 -5.33 -0.31 -8.93
N SER A 70 -6.39 -1.13 -9.08
CA SER A 70 -7.07 -1.29 -10.36
C SER A 70 -7.75 0.00 -10.82
N ARG A 71 -8.41 0.74 -9.92
CA ARG A 71 -9.13 1.98 -10.25
C ARG A 71 -8.19 3.10 -10.68
N GLU A 72 -7.06 3.23 -10.00
CA GLU A 72 -6.08 4.29 -10.24
C GLU A 72 -4.98 3.89 -11.24
N ASN A 73 -5.09 2.70 -11.85
CA ASN A 73 -4.14 2.12 -12.80
C ASN A 73 -2.70 2.07 -12.27
N LEU A 74 -2.52 1.60 -11.02
CA LEU A 74 -1.23 1.54 -10.34
C LEU A 74 -0.54 0.17 -10.44
N SER A 75 -1.05 -0.77 -11.24
CA SER A 75 -0.58 -2.16 -11.26
C SER A 75 0.90 -2.32 -11.65
N GLU A 76 1.48 -1.37 -12.38
CA GLU A 76 2.91 -1.36 -12.74
C GLU A 76 3.80 -0.75 -11.64
N ALA A 77 3.21 0.10 -10.79
CA ALA A 77 3.90 0.82 -9.73
C ALA A 77 3.77 0.14 -8.36
N LEU A 78 2.70 -0.62 -8.14
CA LEU A 78 2.32 -1.13 -6.83
C LEU A 78 1.76 -2.55 -6.92
N SER A 79 2.30 -3.46 -6.11
CA SER A 79 1.87 -4.88 -6.04
C SER A 79 1.99 -5.45 -4.63
N PHE A 80 1.22 -6.49 -4.33
CA PHE A 80 1.36 -7.24 -3.07
C PHE A 80 2.66 -8.07 -3.07
N LYS A 81 3.30 -8.19 -1.89
CA LYS A 81 4.49 -9.01 -1.67
C LYS A 81 4.22 -10.18 -0.74
#